data_AF-F3GJ77-F1
#
_entry.id   AF-F3GJ77-F1
#
_cell.length_a   1.000
_cell.length_b   1.000
_cell.length_c   1.000
_cell.angle_alpha   90.00
_cell.angle_beta   90.00
_cell.angle_gamma   90.00
#
_symmetry.space_group_name_H-M   'P 1'
#
loop_
_entity.id
_entity.type
_entity.pdbx_description
1 polymer ?
#
loop_
_entity_poly.entity_id
_entity_poly.type
_entity_poly.pdbx_seq_one_letter_code
_entity_poly.pdbx_strand_id
1 'polypeptide(L)'
;KDQLVAFLEQHLGPADVVFATWAEDGHSDHEAVGRASAKACKTTGAQFHEVPVWAWHWADPEDQRLPWDRARKLLLDPVTLAHKRNAAQAFISQLQGDPAIGLSPVLPDAVLERLLQPFEVVFT
;
A
#
# COMPACT_ATOMS: atom_id res chain seq x y z
N LYS A 1 0.58 -11.31 -18.01
CA LYS A 1 -0.21 -10.99 -16.79
C LYS A 1 -0.24 -12.16 -15.79
N ASP A 2 -0.20 -13.42 -16.23
CA ASP A 2 -0.31 -14.58 -15.31
C ASP A 2 0.99 -15.05 -14.63
N GLN A 3 2.17 -14.58 -15.05
CA GLN A 3 3.45 -15.01 -14.45
C GLN A 3 3.58 -14.60 -12.97
N LEU A 4 3.18 -13.37 -12.61
CA LEU A 4 3.24 -12.91 -11.22
C LEU A 4 2.27 -13.71 -10.33
N VAL A 5 1.09 -14.04 -10.84
CA VAL A 5 0.11 -14.86 -10.12
C VAL A 5 0.69 -16.25 -9.83
N ALA A 6 1.19 -16.92 -10.87
CA ALA A 6 1.79 -18.26 -10.73
C ALA A 6 3.00 -18.25 -9.78
N PHE A 7 3.79 -17.18 -9.78
CA PHE A 7 4.90 -17.01 -8.84
C PHE A 7 4.39 -16.88 -7.39
N LEU A 8 3.38 -16.04 -7.15
CA LEU A 8 2.82 -15.86 -5.81
C LEU A 8 2.16 -17.15 -5.29
N GLU A 9 1.41 -17.87 -6.12
CA GLU A 9 0.75 -19.14 -5.76
C GLU A 9 1.75 -20.21 -5.25
N GLN A 10 3.01 -20.17 -5.69
CA GLN A 10 4.06 -21.09 -5.21
C GLN A 10 4.54 -20.78 -3.78
N HIS A 11 4.24 -19.60 -3.24
CA HIS A 11 4.74 -19.11 -1.97
C HIS A 11 3.64 -18.89 -0.92
N LEU A 12 2.37 -19.08 -1.29
CA LEU A 12 1.23 -18.82 -0.41
C LEU A 12 0.52 -20.12 -0.02
N GLY A 13 0.17 -20.21 1.26
CA GLY A 13 -0.66 -21.27 1.83
C GLY A 13 -1.96 -20.73 2.44
N PRO A 14 -2.91 -21.62 2.75
CA PRO A 14 -4.24 -21.22 3.26
C PRO A 14 -4.22 -20.60 4.66
N ALA A 15 -3.13 -20.73 5.41
CA ALA A 15 -2.98 -20.13 6.73
C ALA A 15 -2.36 -18.71 6.68
N ASP A 16 -1.94 -18.25 5.50
CA ASP A 16 -1.26 -16.96 5.36
C ASP A 16 -2.25 -15.79 5.34
N VAL A 17 -1.76 -14.65 5.82
CA VAL A 17 -2.42 -13.36 5.70
C VAL A 17 -1.56 -12.47 4.82
N VAL A 18 -2.07 -12.11 3.66
CA VAL A 18 -1.35 -11.36 2.62
C VAL A 18 -1.84 -9.93 2.60
N PHE A 19 -0.91 -9.00 2.72
CA PHE A 19 -1.13 -7.58 2.49
C PHE A 19 -0.48 -7.18 1.17
N ALA A 20 -1.25 -6.60 0.26
CA ALA A 20 -0.73 -6.04 -0.98
C ALA A 20 -1.38 -4.69 -1.29
N THR A 21 -0.81 -3.93 -2.23
CA THR A 21 -1.39 -2.67 -2.68
C THR A 21 -2.79 -2.86 -3.24
N TRP A 22 -3.65 -1.87 -3.05
CA TRP A 22 -5.02 -1.90 -3.57
C TRP A 22 -5.06 -2.02 -5.09
N ALA A 23 -5.98 -2.85 -5.62
CA ALA A 23 -6.10 -3.09 -7.05
C ALA A 23 -6.50 -1.86 -7.89
N GLU A 24 -6.98 -0.78 -7.24
CA GLU A 24 -7.36 0.50 -7.84
C GLU A 24 -6.57 1.68 -7.22
N ASP A 25 -5.35 1.42 -6.74
CA ASP A 25 -4.50 2.40 -6.05
C ASP A 25 -4.05 3.58 -6.96
N GLY A 26 -4.14 3.42 -8.29
CA GLY A 26 -3.84 4.46 -9.27
C GLY A 26 -2.40 4.48 -9.80
N HIS A 27 -1.50 3.64 -9.28
CA HIS A 27 -0.19 3.38 -9.86
C HIS A 27 -0.19 2.01 -10.58
N SER A 28 0.28 1.95 -11.83
CA SER A 28 0.16 0.74 -12.67
C SER A 28 0.75 -0.52 -12.03
N ASP A 29 1.89 -0.37 -11.35
CA ASP A 29 2.55 -1.51 -10.70
C ASP A 29 1.82 -1.94 -9.43
N HIS A 30 1.26 -0.98 -8.69
CA HIS A 30 0.49 -1.26 -7.48
C HIS A 30 -0.79 -2.02 -7.84
N GLU A 31 -1.50 -1.56 -8.87
CA GLU A 31 -2.69 -2.27 -9.33
C GLU A 31 -2.36 -3.65 -9.92
N ALA A 32 -1.21 -3.80 -10.58
CA ALA A 32 -0.75 -5.10 -11.09
C ALA A 32 -0.48 -6.08 -9.94
N VAL A 33 0.21 -5.64 -8.90
CA VAL A 33 0.47 -6.43 -7.68
C VAL A 33 -0.81 -6.73 -6.92
N GLY A 34 -1.71 -5.76 -6.76
CA GLY A 34 -3.00 -5.95 -6.08
C GLY A 34 -3.86 -7.00 -6.76
N ARG A 35 -4.06 -6.88 -8.08
CA ARG A 35 -4.81 -7.87 -8.87
C ARG A 35 -4.17 -9.26 -8.85
N ALA A 36 -2.84 -9.33 -8.92
CA ALA A 36 -2.14 -10.61 -8.89
C ALA A 36 -2.24 -11.30 -7.53
N SER A 37 -2.09 -10.54 -6.45
CA SER A 37 -2.19 -11.04 -5.07
C SER A 37 -3.60 -11.51 -4.75
N ALA A 38 -4.63 -10.75 -5.16
CA ALA A 38 -6.03 -11.13 -4.99
C ALA A 38 -6.33 -12.48 -5.68
N LYS A 39 -5.84 -12.67 -6.92
CA LYS A 39 -6.02 -13.94 -7.65
C LYS A 39 -5.27 -15.09 -6.98
N ALA A 40 -4.01 -14.89 -6.59
CA ALA A 40 -3.22 -15.92 -5.94
C ALA A 40 -3.82 -16.36 -4.60
N CYS A 41 -4.22 -15.41 -3.74
CA CYS A 41 -4.86 -15.72 -2.45
C CYS A 41 -6.17 -16.47 -2.63
N LYS A 42 -6.97 -16.11 -3.64
CA LYS A 42 -8.19 -16.85 -3.98
C LYS A 42 -7.89 -18.30 -4.38
N THR A 43 -6.83 -18.55 -5.14
CA THR A 43 -6.43 -19.90 -5.56
C THR A 43 -5.91 -20.73 -4.37
N THR A 44 -5.08 -20.14 -3.51
CA THR A 44 -4.41 -20.86 -2.41
C THR A 44 -5.23 -20.94 -1.14
N GLY A 45 -6.29 -20.14 -1.01
CA GLY A 45 -7.12 -20.02 0.18
C GLY A 45 -6.55 -19.09 1.25
N ALA A 46 -5.49 -18.33 0.94
CA ALA A 46 -4.93 -17.34 1.86
C ALA A 46 -5.90 -16.18 2.12
N GLN A 47 -5.79 -15.55 3.30
CA GLN A 47 -6.52 -14.32 3.60
C GLN A 47 -5.85 -13.14 2.90
N PHE A 48 -6.64 -12.23 2.35
CA PHE A 48 -6.14 -11.11 1.57
C PHE A 48 -6.66 -9.77 2.09
N HIS A 49 -5.74 -8.82 2.25
CA HIS A 49 -6.02 -7.44 2.62
C HIS A 49 -5.33 -6.48 1.66
N GLU A 50 -6.04 -5.43 1.29
CA GLU A 50 -5.53 -4.41 0.39
C GLU A 50 -5.10 -3.17 1.16
N VAL A 51 -3.97 -2.59 0.77
CA VAL A 51 -3.39 -1.39 1.39
C VAL A 51 -3.39 -0.26 0.36
N PRO A 52 -4.19 0.80 0.52
CA PRO A 52 -4.03 2.02 -0.26
C PRO A 52 -2.67 2.66 0.05
N VAL A 53 -1.86 2.92 -0.99
CA VAL A 53 -0.54 3.55 -0.88
C VAL A 53 -0.49 4.78 -1.78
N TRP A 54 -0.65 4.59 -3.08
CA TRP A 54 -0.67 5.66 -4.07
C TRP A 54 -1.99 6.44 -4.05
N ALA A 55 -3.06 5.83 -3.51
CA ALA A 55 -4.33 6.51 -3.26
C ALA A 55 -4.17 7.83 -2.52
N TRP A 56 -3.22 7.93 -1.60
CA TRP A 56 -2.99 9.15 -0.81
C TRP A 56 -2.42 10.33 -1.59
N HIS A 57 -2.02 10.12 -2.85
CA HIS A 57 -1.64 11.19 -3.76
C HIS A 57 -2.86 11.88 -4.40
N TRP A 58 -3.98 11.18 -4.55
CA TRP A 58 -5.14 11.68 -5.31
C TRP A 58 -6.46 11.67 -4.55
N ALA A 59 -6.57 10.86 -3.50
CA ALA A 59 -7.78 10.73 -2.71
C ALA A 59 -7.76 11.69 -1.52
N ASP A 60 -8.88 12.37 -1.33
CA ASP A 60 -9.18 13.08 -0.08
C ASP A 60 -10.03 12.16 0.83
N PRO A 61 -10.12 12.45 2.15
CA PRO A 61 -10.83 11.59 3.10
C PRO A 61 -12.32 11.37 2.81
N GLU A 62 -12.95 12.20 1.99
CA GLU A 62 -14.37 12.10 1.59
C GLU A 62 -14.55 11.53 0.17
N ASP A 63 -13.45 11.12 -0.49
CA ASP A 63 -13.51 10.60 -1.85
C ASP A 63 -14.28 9.27 -1.90
N GLN A 64 -15.36 9.24 -2.68
CA GLN A 64 -16.27 8.10 -2.78
C GLN A 64 -15.69 6.94 -3.59
N ARG A 65 -14.56 7.14 -4.29
CA ARG A 65 -13.85 6.07 -4.99
C ARG A 65 -13.17 5.11 -4.01
N LEU A 66 -12.86 5.58 -2.80
CA LEU A 66 -12.33 4.71 -1.75
C LEU A 66 -13.47 3.80 -1.22
N PRO A 67 -13.24 2.48 -1.10
CA PRO A 67 -14.24 1.53 -0.63
C PRO A 67 -14.36 1.59 0.90
N TRP A 68 -14.92 2.69 1.42
CA TRP A 68 -15.03 2.96 2.85
C TRP A 68 -15.82 1.90 3.64
N ASP A 69 -16.73 1.20 2.99
CA ASP A 69 -17.48 0.06 3.55
C ASP A 69 -16.56 -1.13 3.91
N ARG A 70 -15.49 -1.31 3.13
CA ARG A 70 -14.46 -2.34 3.33
C ARG A 70 -13.30 -1.85 4.19
N ALA A 71 -13.21 -0.54 4.44
CA ALA A 71 -12.11 0.05 5.19
C ALA A 71 -12.13 -0.36 6.67
N ARG A 72 -10.95 -0.68 7.17
CA ARG A 72 -10.67 -0.91 8.59
C ARG A 72 -9.53 -0.01 9.01
N LYS A 73 -9.70 0.65 10.15
CA LYS A 73 -8.71 1.54 10.74
C LYS A 73 -7.91 0.77 11.79
N LEU A 74 -6.63 0.58 11.55
CA LEU A 74 -5.70 -0.06 12.49
C LEU A 74 -4.93 1.03 13.24
N LEU A 75 -5.25 1.26 14.52
CA LEU A 75 -4.54 2.23 15.33
C LEU A 75 -3.12 1.74 15.64
N LEU A 76 -2.14 2.63 15.51
CA LEU A 76 -0.75 2.35 15.84
C LEU A 76 -0.44 2.88 17.24
N ASP A 77 0.21 2.06 18.06
CA ASP A 77 0.79 2.56 19.30
C ASP A 77 1.95 3.53 19.03
N PRO A 78 2.36 4.35 20.01
CA PRO A 78 3.41 5.35 19.82
C PRO A 78 4.77 4.77 19.37
N VAL A 79 5.12 3.55 19.80
CA VAL A 79 6.38 2.89 19.44
C VAL A 79 6.33 2.46 17.97
N THR A 80 5.24 1.83 17.56
CA THR A 80 5.02 1.41 16.15
C THR A 80 5.00 2.62 15.22
N LEU A 81 4.35 3.72 15.62
CA LEU A 81 4.35 4.96 14.84
C LEU A 81 5.76 5.57 14.72
N ALA A 82 6.56 5.54 15.79
CA ALA A 82 7.95 6.00 15.73
C ALA A 82 8.80 5.14 14.78
N HIS A 83 8.64 3.81 14.81
CA HIS A 83 9.30 2.92 13.86
C HIS A 83 8.88 3.21 12.41
N LYS A 84 7.58 3.42 12.16
CA LYS A 84 7.06 3.80 10.83
C LYS A 84 7.70 5.09 10.32
N ARG A 85 7.77 6.13 11.17
CA ARG A 85 8.42 7.40 10.83
C ARG A 85 9.90 7.22 10.51
N ASN A 86 10.62 6.48 11.34
CA ASN A 86 12.04 6.20 11.11
C ASN A 86 12.27 5.42 9.81
N ALA A 87 11.43 4.42 9.52
CA ALA A 87 11.50 3.66 8.28
C ALA A 87 11.26 4.55 7.05
N ALA A 88 10.28 5.46 7.10
CA ALA A 88 10.01 6.39 6.01
C ALA A 88 11.22 7.28 5.71
N GLN A 89 11.93 7.76 6.74
CA GLN A 89 13.13 8.59 6.59
C GLN A 89 14.31 7.88 5.92
N ALA A 90 14.32 6.53 5.88
CA ALA A 90 15.36 5.78 5.18
C ALA A 90 15.25 5.91 3.64
N PHE A 91 14.09 6.33 3.10
CA PHE A 91 13.85 6.45 1.67
C PHE A 91 14.14 7.87 1.14
N ILE A 92 15.37 8.35 1.35
CA ILE A 92 15.79 9.73 1.06
C ILE A 92 15.45 10.16 -0.38
N SER A 93 15.70 9.31 -1.38
CA SER A 93 15.40 9.65 -2.79
C SER A 93 13.91 9.86 -3.05
N GLN A 94 13.02 9.24 -2.28
CA GLN A 94 11.58 9.42 -2.40
C GLN A 94 11.12 10.73 -1.73
N LEU A 95 11.82 11.14 -0.68
CA LEU A 95 11.51 12.34 0.10
C LEU A 95 12.10 13.62 -0.51
N GLN A 96 13.29 13.53 -1.09
CA GLN A 96 14.05 14.68 -1.58
C GLN A 96 14.12 14.75 -3.11
N GLY A 97 13.79 13.64 -3.79
CA GLY A 97 14.04 13.52 -5.23
C GLY A 97 15.54 13.51 -5.54
N ASP A 98 15.87 13.90 -6.77
CA ASP A 98 17.24 14.14 -7.21
C ASP A 98 17.28 15.36 -8.14
N PRO A 99 17.63 16.55 -7.62
CA PRO A 99 17.72 17.77 -8.41
C PRO A 99 18.73 17.70 -9.55
N ALA A 100 19.78 16.88 -9.44
CA ALA A 100 20.83 16.78 -10.46
C ALA A 100 20.29 16.19 -11.77
N ILE A 101 19.23 15.38 -11.69
CA ILE A 101 18.55 14.79 -12.85
C ILE A 101 17.08 15.24 -12.97
N GLY A 102 16.69 16.28 -12.23
CA GLY A 102 15.34 16.86 -12.27
C GLY A 102 14.23 15.95 -11.73
N LEU A 103 14.57 14.96 -10.90
CA LEU A 103 13.58 14.11 -10.25
C LEU A 103 12.98 14.84 -9.05
N SER A 104 11.67 15.04 -9.09
CA SER A 104 10.92 15.54 -7.93
C SER A 104 10.75 14.44 -6.88
N PRO A 105 10.54 14.79 -5.60
CA PRO A 105 10.12 13.84 -4.59
C PRO A 105 8.88 13.08 -5.02
N VAL A 106 8.91 11.76 -4.84
CA VAL A 106 7.72 10.92 -5.01
C VAL A 106 6.75 11.17 -3.86
N LEU A 107 7.25 11.46 -2.65
CA LEU A 107 6.45 11.71 -1.45
C LEU A 107 6.57 13.18 -1.01
N PRO A 108 5.80 14.11 -1.61
CA PRO A 108 5.64 15.46 -1.08
C PRO A 108 5.13 15.45 0.36
N ASP A 109 5.40 16.53 1.11
CA ASP A 109 5.05 16.64 2.55
C ASP A 109 3.58 16.28 2.84
N ALA A 110 2.62 16.77 2.04
CA ALA A 110 1.20 16.47 2.22
C ALA A 110 0.86 14.97 2.08
N VAL A 111 1.55 14.26 1.17
CA VAL A 111 1.38 12.81 1.02
C VAL A 111 2.03 12.09 2.19
N LEU A 112 3.22 12.54 2.60
CA LEU A 112 3.93 11.96 3.73
C LEU A 112 3.14 12.12 5.04
N GLU A 113 2.49 13.26 5.26
CA GLU A 113 1.61 13.49 6.41
C GLU A 113 0.41 12.53 6.45
N ARG A 114 -0.18 12.22 5.29
CA ARG A 114 -1.25 11.22 5.14
C ARG A 114 -0.73 9.82 5.42
N LEU A 115 0.44 9.48 4.88
CA LEU A 115 1.08 8.20 5.13
C LEU A 115 1.51 8.04 6.59
N LEU A 116 1.88 9.10 7.31
CA LEU A 116 2.39 9.03 8.69
C LEU A 116 1.34 9.30 9.77
N GLN A 117 0.05 9.17 9.42
CA GLN A 117 -1.03 9.17 10.41
C GLN A 117 -0.82 8.07 11.47
N PRO A 118 -1.34 8.25 12.70
CA PRO A 118 -1.19 7.29 13.81
C PRO A 118 -2.08 6.03 13.63
N PHE A 119 -2.39 5.69 12.39
CA PHE A 119 -3.19 4.55 12.00
C PHE A 119 -2.87 4.13 10.57
N GLU A 120 -3.15 2.88 10.24
CA GLU A 120 -3.26 2.41 8.85
C GLU A 120 -4.73 2.27 8.45
N VAL A 121 -4.99 2.40 7.15
CA VAL A 121 -6.24 2.00 6.53
C VAL A 121 -5.97 0.75 5.70
N VAL A 122 -6.75 -0.29 5.88
CA VAL A 122 -6.71 -1.52 5.07
C VAL A 122 -8.12 -1.84 4.58
N PHE A 123 -8.24 -2.42 3.39
CA PHE A 123 -9.50 -2.96 2.88
C PHE A 123 -9.53 -4.47 3.07
N THR A 124 -10.64 -4.96 3.62
CA THR A 124 -10.88 -6.39 3.90
C THR A 124 -12.02 -6.94 3.06
#